data_AF-A0A235EWT5-F1
#
_entry.id   AF-A0A235EWT5-F1
#
_cell.length_a   1.000
_cell.length_b   1.000
_cell.length_c   1.000
_cell.angle_alpha   90.00
_cell.angle_beta   90.00
_cell.angle_gamma   90.00
#
_symmetry.space_group_name_H-M   'P 1'
#
loop_
_entity.id
_entity.type
_entity.pdbx_description
1 polymer ?
#
loop_
_entity_poly.entity_id
_entity_poly.type
_entity_poly.pdbx_seq_one_letter_code
_entity_poly.pdbx_strand_id
1 'polypeptide(L)'
;MSGLPPCCGQDFSASRESAPHYGTRPELALAAVLQLLSRFPARQSPALARAIVDHLQVIGADQRIAAEVRECASSLVEDWRAYALLSEQPAVEASRVSH
;
A
#
# COMPACT_ATOMS: atom_id res chain seq x y z
N MET A 1 40.60 1.59 -2.84
CA MET A 1 39.95 0.27 -2.70
C MET A 1 38.71 0.46 -1.85
N SER A 2 37.58 0.03 -2.40
CA SER A 2 36.21 0.42 -2.06
C SER A 2 35.77 -0.05 -0.68
N GLY A 3 35.19 0.85 0.11
CA GLY A 3 34.29 0.52 1.21
C GLY A 3 32.88 0.91 0.81
N LEU A 4 32.11 -0.04 0.29
CA LEU A 4 30.68 0.15 0.04
C LEU A 4 29.96 0.25 1.40
N PRO A 5 29.03 1.20 1.59
CA PRO A 5 28.16 1.18 2.76
C PRO A 5 27.26 -0.07 2.70
N PRO A 6 26.91 -0.67 3.85
CA PRO A 6 25.96 -1.77 3.88
C PRO A 6 24.65 -1.28 3.27
N CYS A 7 24.20 -1.98 2.24
CA CYS A 7 22.86 -1.89 1.73
C CYS A 7 21.93 -2.03 2.92
N CYS A 8 21.30 -0.93 3.37
CA CYS A 8 20.22 -0.99 4.35
C CYS A 8 19.07 -1.73 3.66
N GLY A 9 19.13 -3.07 3.72
CA GLY A 9 18.00 -3.95 3.56
C GLY A 9 17.04 -3.54 4.65
N GLN A 10 16.08 -2.69 4.29
CA GLN A 10 15.00 -2.33 5.17
C GLN A 10 14.25 -3.63 5.45
N ASP A 11 14.41 -4.14 6.66
CA ASP A 11 13.53 -5.10 7.30
C ASP A 11 12.09 -4.56 7.22
N PHE A 12 11.38 -4.93 6.15
CA PHE A 12 9.95 -4.70 5.99
C PHE A 12 9.15 -5.83 6.63
N SER A 13 9.62 -6.31 7.78
CA SER A 13 8.94 -7.32 8.58
C SER A 13 8.91 -6.89 10.03
N ALA A 14 7.68 -6.82 10.54
CA ALA A 14 7.25 -6.47 11.89
C ALA A 14 7.40 -4.97 12.24
N SER A 15 6.31 -4.21 12.24
CA SER A 15 5.25 -4.47 13.22
C SER A 15 3.86 -4.16 12.67
N ARG A 16 3.00 -5.19 12.63
CA ARG A 16 1.54 -5.05 12.64
C ARG A 16 1.00 -4.58 14.01
N GLU A 17 1.88 -4.25 14.98
CA GLU A 17 1.56 -4.06 16.41
C GLU A 17 1.42 -2.58 16.84
N SER A 18 1.38 -1.64 15.92
CA SER A 18 0.90 -0.30 16.24
C SER A 18 0.21 0.20 15.01
N ALA A 19 -1.13 0.07 15.00
CA ALA A 19 -1.91 0.97 14.17
C ALA A 19 -1.38 2.38 14.52
N PRO A 20 -0.68 3.05 13.60
CA PRO A 20 -0.09 4.35 13.93
C PRO A 20 -1.24 5.26 14.36
N HIS A 21 -0.96 6.14 15.33
CA HIS A 21 -1.96 6.91 16.06
C HIS A 21 -2.66 7.97 15.19
N TYR A 22 -3.39 7.54 14.15
CA TYR A 22 -4.10 8.39 13.21
C TYR A 22 -5.08 9.33 13.92
N GLY A 23 -5.66 8.88 15.03
CA GLY A 23 -6.52 9.69 15.88
C GLY A 23 -5.86 10.94 16.49
N THR A 24 -4.53 11.06 16.44
CA THR A 24 -3.78 12.26 16.86
C THR A 24 -3.03 12.95 15.72
N ARG A 25 -2.74 12.22 14.64
CA ARG A 25 -1.87 12.67 13.53
C ARG A 25 -2.34 12.04 12.21
N PRO A 26 -3.36 12.62 11.56
CA PRO A 26 -3.96 12.03 10.36
C PRO A 26 -3.00 12.06 9.16
N GLU A 27 -1.98 12.92 9.18
CA GLU A 27 -0.93 13.00 8.15
C GLU A 27 -0.09 11.72 8.07
N LEU A 28 -0.04 10.93 9.15
CA LEU A 28 0.64 9.63 9.16
C LEU A 28 -0.06 8.62 8.25
N ALA A 29 -1.38 8.72 8.07
CA ALA A 29 -2.12 7.84 7.17
C ALA A 29 -1.71 8.13 5.72
N LEU A 30 -1.61 9.42 5.37
CA LEU A 30 -1.15 9.84 4.05
C LEU A 30 0.30 9.41 3.79
N ALA A 31 1.20 9.60 4.76
CA ALA A 31 2.59 9.18 4.63
C ALA A 31 2.72 7.66 4.44
N ALA A 32 1.92 6.87 5.16
CA ALA A 32 1.89 5.42 5.01
C ALA A 32 1.39 5.00 3.62
N VAL A 33 0.34 5.64 3.09
CA VAL A 33 -0.13 5.38 1.71
C VAL A 33 0.96 5.67 0.70
N LEU A 34 1.63 6.83 0.77
CA LEU A 34 2.74 7.18 -0.14
C LEU A 34 3.89 6.16 -0.07
N GLN A 35 4.22 5.70 1.14
CA GLN A 35 5.24 4.67 1.33
C GLN A 35 4.82 3.32 0.73
N LEU A 36 3.56 2.93 0.83
CA LEU A 36 3.04 1.70 0.23
C LEU A 36 3.02 1.80 -1.30
N LEU A 37 2.53 2.91 -1.84
CA LEU A 37 2.47 3.19 -3.28
C LEU A 37 3.85 3.13 -3.95
N SER A 38 4.88 3.69 -3.30
CA SER A 38 6.25 3.62 -3.83
C SER A 38 6.83 2.20 -3.89
N ARG A 39 6.32 1.27 -3.08
CA ARG A 39 6.79 -0.12 -3.02
C ARG A 39 5.97 -1.07 -3.90
N PHE A 40 4.76 -0.69 -4.27
CA PHE A 40 3.87 -1.53 -5.07
C PHE A 40 4.47 -1.95 -6.44
N PRO A 41 5.15 -1.08 -7.21
CA PRO A 41 5.74 -1.47 -8.49
C PRO A 41 6.79 -2.60 -8.36
N ALA A 42 7.48 -2.66 -7.22
CA ALA A 42 8.49 -3.68 -6.96
C ALA A 42 7.90 -5.00 -6.43
N ARG A 43 6.72 -4.95 -5.78
CA ARG A 43 6.04 -6.11 -5.20
C ARG A 43 4.52 -5.97 -5.36
N GLN A 44 3.99 -6.44 -6.49
CA GLN A 44 2.56 -6.53 -6.74
C GLN A 44 1.96 -7.66 -5.88
N SER A 45 1.62 -7.32 -4.64
CA SER A 45 1.07 -8.26 -3.67
C SER A 45 -0.36 -7.85 -3.30
N PRO A 46 -1.32 -8.79 -3.28
CA PRO A 46 -2.68 -8.56 -2.79
C PRO A 46 -2.72 -7.93 -1.39
N ALA A 47 -1.85 -8.41 -0.50
CA ALA A 47 -1.79 -7.92 0.86
C ALA A 47 -1.36 -6.44 0.94
N LEU A 48 -0.52 -6.00 0.00
CA LEU A 48 -0.08 -4.61 -0.09
C LEU A 48 -1.18 -3.72 -0.65
N ALA A 49 -1.87 -4.18 -1.70
CA ALA A 49 -3.04 -3.49 -2.24
C ALA A 49 -4.15 -3.35 -1.18
N ARG A 50 -4.40 -4.39 -0.39
CA ARG A 50 -5.36 -4.33 0.72
C ARG A 50 -4.95 -3.33 1.80
N ALA A 51 -3.68 -3.30 2.17
CA ALA A 51 -3.18 -2.32 3.12
C ALA A 51 -3.38 -0.89 2.60
N ILE A 52 -3.17 -0.62 1.30
CA ILE A 52 -3.44 0.69 0.70
C ILE A 52 -4.93 1.05 0.85
N VAL A 53 -5.84 0.13 0.54
CA VAL A 53 -7.29 0.33 0.71
C VAL A 53 -7.63 0.72 2.14
N ASP A 54 -7.15 -0.04 3.13
CA ASP A 54 -7.47 0.20 4.54
C ASP A 54 -7.02 1.61 4.98
N HIS A 55 -5.87 2.08 4.50
CA HIS A 55 -5.37 3.42 4.82
C HIS A 55 -6.11 4.54 4.07
N LEU A 56 -6.49 4.33 2.81
CA LEU A 56 -7.30 5.28 2.05
C LEU A 56 -8.68 5.50 2.71
N GLN A 57 -9.28 4.44 3.25
CA GLN A 57 -10.54 4.52 3.98
C GLN A 57 -10.42 5.35 5.27
N VAL A 58 -9.31 5.21 6.01
CA VAL A 58 -9.03 6.06 7.19
C VAL A 58 -8.92 7.53 6.78
N ILE A 59 -8.21 7.83 5.68
CA ILE A 59 -8.07 9.21 5.17
C ILE A 59 -9.42 9.78 4.74
N GLY A 60 -10.22 9.03 4.00
CA GLY A 60 -11.53 9.48 3.52
C GLY A 60 -12.52 9.76 4.65
N ALA A 61 -12.43 9.02 5.76
CA ALA A 61 -13.32 9.16 6.92
C ALA A 61 -12.89 10.27 7.91
N ASP A 62 -11.63 10.71 7.88
CA ASP A 62 -11.12 11.68 8.85
C ASP A 62 -11.39 13.13 8.44
N GLN A 63 -12.35 13.79 9.10
CA GLN A 63 -12.74 15.18 8.81
C GLN A 63 -11.62 16.21 9.03
N ARG A 64 -10.54 15.87 9.72
CA ARG A 64 -9.39 16.76 9.93
C ARG A 64 -8.51 16.88 8.69
N ILE A 65 -8.60 15.93 7.76
CA ILE A 65 -7.94 15.99 6.46
C ILE A 65 -8.71 16.92 5.52
N ALA A 66 -8.02 17.66 4.66
CA ALA A 66 -8.64 18.55 3.66
C ALA A 66 -9.64 17.80 2.77
N ALA A 67 -10.77 18.43 2.44
CA ALA A 67 -11.88 17.78 1.74
C ALA A 67 -11.44 17.18 0.41
N GLU A 68 -10.60 17.89 -0.35
CA GLU A 68 -10.06 17.48 -1.64
C GLU A 68 -9.25 16.18 -1.52
N VAL A 69 -8.50 16.03 -0.42
CA VAL A 69 -7.69 14.84 -0.15
C VAL A 69 -8.58 13.66 0.26
N ARG A 70 -9.67 13.90 1.01
CA ARG A 70 -10.63 12.85 1.38
C ARG A 70 -11.41 12.33 0.17
N GLU A 71 -11.85 13.23 -0.70
CA GLU A 71 -12.55 12.86 -1.94
C GLU A 71 -11.62 12.07 -2.87
N CYS A 72 -10.37 12.52 -3.02
CA CYS A 72 -9.35 11.80 -3.78
C CYS A 72 -9.06 10.42 -3.18
N ALA A 73 -8.91 10.31 -1.85
CA ALA A 73 -8.69 9.03 -1.20
C ALA A 73 -9.88 8.09 -1.43
N SER A 74 -11.10 8.60 -1.34
CA SER A 74 -12.33 7.83 -1.54
C SER A 74 -12.49 7.32 -2.97
N SER A 75 -12.15 8.13 -3.98
CA SER A 75 -12.23 7.69 -5.38
C SER A 75 -11.24 6.56 -5.69
N LEU A 76 -10.06 6.58 -5.06
CA LEU A 76 -9.01 5.58 -5.27
C LEU A 76 -9.30 4.23 -4.58
N VAL A 77 -10.22 4.16 -3.61
CA VAL A 77 -10.52 2.92 -2.86
C VAL A 77 -10.94 1.78 -3.80
N GLU A 78 -11.83 2.05 -4.75
CA GLU A 78 -12.38 1.02 -5.63
C GLU A 78 -11.34 0.53 -6.66
N ASP A 79 -10.50 1.44 -7.17
CA ASP A 79 -9.37 1.08 -8.05
C ASP A 79 -8.41 0.11 -7.35
N TRP A 80 -8.04 0.42 -6.11
CA TRP A 80 -7.12 -0.42 -5.33
C TRP A 80 -7.74 -1.75 -4.88
N ARG A 81 -9.06 -1.81 -4.69
CA ARG A 81 -9.79 -3.07 -4.46
C ARG A 81 -9.76 -3.95 -5.71
N ALA A 82 -9.99 -3.38 -6.88
CA ALA A 82 -9.86 -4.11 -8.14
C ALA A 82 -8.43 -4.65 -8.32
N TYR A 83 -7.41 -3.84 -8.04
CA TYR A 83 -6.01 -4.30 -8.09
C TYR A 83 -5.70 -5.42 -7.11
N ALA A 84 -6.26 -5.41 -5.89
CA ALA A 84 -6.08 -6.50 -4.95
C ALA A 84 -6.64 -7.81 -5.52
N LEU A 85 -7.86 -7.79 -6.06
CA LEU A 85 -8.51 -8.94 -6.68
C LEU A 85 -7.73 -9.47 -7.90
N LEU A 86 -7.23 -8.58 -8.76
CA LEU A 86 -6.41 -8.96 -9.91
C LEU A 86 -5.06 -9.55 -9.49
N SER A 87 -4.46 -9.06 -8.41
CA SER A 87 -3.18 -9.57 -7.89
C SER A 87 -3.33 -10.93 -7.20
N GLU A 88 -4.55 -11.32 -6.81
CA GLU A 88 -4.85 -12.63 -6.23
C GLU A 88 -4.93 -13.72 -7.28
N GLN A 89 -5.07 -13.36 -8.56
CA GLN A 89 -5.06 -14.32 -9.65
C GLN A 89 -3.62 -14.85 -9.80
N PRO A 90 -3.35 -16.13 -9.49
CA PRO A 90 -2.08 -16.72 -9.87
C PRO A 90 -1.96 -16.58 -11.40
N ALA A 91 -0.73 -16.42 -11.90
CA ALA A 91 -0.43 -16.38 -13.33
C ALA A 91 -0.80 -17.72 -14.01
N VAL A 92 -2.09 -18.00 -14.17
CA VAL A 92 -2.65 -19.20 -14.78
C VAL A 92 -2.72 -18.96 -16.28
N GLU A 93 -1.60 -18.59 -16.90
CA GLU A 93 -1.52 -18.51 -18.37
C GLU A 93 -0.10 -18.55 -18.96
N ALA A 94 0.86 -19.15 -18.26
CA ALA A 94 2.20 -19.40 -18.82
C ALA A 94 2.55 -20.90 -18.98
N SER A 95 1.59 -21.82 -18.85
CA SER A 95 1.88 -23.27 -18.92
C SER A 95 0.86 -24.11 -19.69
N ARG A 96 0.01 -23.53 -20.55
CA ARG A 96 -0.94 -24.31 -21.36
C ARG A 96 -0.68 -24.32 -22.87
N VAL A 97 0.49 -23.90 -23.33
CA VAL A 97 0.94 -24.14 -24.73
C VAL A 97 2.23 -24.93 -24.72
N SER A 98 2.13 -26.21 -24.36
CA SER A 98 3.13 -27.24 -24.63
C SER A 98 2.47 -28.61 -24.46
N HIS A 99 1.54 -28.95 -25.36
CA HIS A 99 1.24 -30.35 -25.69
C HIS A 99 0.70 -30.42 -27.11
#